data_AF-A0A8S1EXX2-F1
#
_entry.id   AF-A0A8S1EXX2-F1
#
_cell.length_a   1.000
_cell.length_b   1.000
_cell.length_c   1.000
_cell.angle_alpha   90.00
_cell.angle_beta   90.00
_cell.angle_gamma   90.00
#
_symmetry.space_group_name_H-M   'P 1'
#
loop_
_entity.id
_entity.type
_entity.pdbx_description
1 polymer ?
#
loop_
_entity_poly.entity_id
_entity_poly.type
_entity_poly.pdbx_seq_one_letter_code
_entity_poly.pdbx_strand_id
1 'polypeptide(L)'
;MAFVISSKLFIVLVVLFQFFTSSQLKECVCALCRIDTLPDNCTEIDGHIQIGLESEMPPFELIEFKLKKLAKLTGCLLIANSGLTSLKFLSNLRTVIYAQTGNSETCSVYGNAITLAKNNLLRRLYLDSLEEIDVTRGADYGLYISLNPSLCITEKEVEIFFNTSRFYAPHMNICDPTRMYCALDTQGFFDDTNIQEGCQVLTDSLVLNGSTPNTSEQFQNRLNDIEQIFGSIIVLNTKLTSLKFPKLWRIYNFQQRSISWRSS
;
A
#
# COMPACT_ATOMS: atom_id res chain seq x y z
N MET A 1 -34.78 -8.57 53.62
CA MET A 1 -34.10 -7.27 53.48
C MET A 1 -34.28 -6.81 52.04
N ALA A 2 -35.23 -5.90 51.81
CA ALA A 2 -35.43 -5.26 50.52
C ALA A 2 -34.55 -4.00 50.49
N PHE A 3 -33.58 -3.95 49.57
CA PHE A 3 -32.84 -2.72 49.31
C PHE A 3 -33.70 -1.83 48.42
N VAL A 4 -34.20 -0.72 48.99
CA VAL A 4 -34.86 0.35 48.25
C VAL A 4 -33.77 1.15 47.54
N ILE A 5 -33.66 0.99 46.21
CA ILE A 5 -32.82 1.84 45.38
C ILE A 5 -33.66 3.06 44.98
N SER A 6 -33.20 4.24 45.39
CA SER A 6 -33.83 5.54 45.11
C SER A 6 -33.90 5.83 43.61
N SER A 7 -35.08 6.24 43.13
CA SER A 7 -35.38 6.52 41.71
C SER A 7 -34.50 7.62 41.09
N LYS A 8 -33.86 8.46 41.91
CA LYS A 8 -32.93 9.50 41.42
C LYS A 8 -31.59 8.94 40.96
N LEU A 9 -31.14 7.80 41.49
CA LEU A 9 -29.86 7.19 41.10
C LEU A 9 -29.95 6.47 39.75
N PHE A 10 -31.13 5.99 39.39
CA PHE A 10 -31.40 5.35 38.09
C PHE A 10 -31.41 6.37 36.95
N ILE A 11 -31.91 7.60 37.20
CA ILE A 11 -31.94 8.67 36.19
C ILE A 11 -30.52 9.19 35.91
N VAL A 12 -29.65 9.27 36.92
CA VAL A 12 -28.25 9.70 36.70
C VAL A 12 -27.46 8.67 35.89
N LEU A 13 -27.70 7.37 36.06
CA LEU A 13 -27.04 6.34 35.26
C LEU A 13 -27.55 6.31 33.81
N VAL A 14 -28.85 6.53 33.58
CA VAL A 14 -29.44 6.58 32.22
C VAL A 14 -29.00 7.84 31.48
N VAL A 15 -28.85 8.99 32.16
CA VAL A 15 -28.38 10.23 31.54
C VAL A 15 -26.88 10.19 31.26
N LEU A 16 -26.05 9.53 32.09
CA LEU A 16 -24.63 9.33 31.78
C LEU A 16 -24.39 8.30 30.67
N PHE A 17 -25.30 7.34 30.46
CA PHE A 17 -25.22 6.40 29.34
C PHE A 17 -25.62 7.01 27.98
N GLN A 18 -26.30 8.17 27.97
CA GLN A 18 -26.67 8.89 26.74
C GLN A 18 -25.58 9.83 26.21
N PHE A 19 -24.45 9.98 26.92
CA PHE A 19 -23.32 10.80 26.48
C PHE A 19 -22.11 10.01 25.95
N PHE A 20 -22.21 8.68 25.84
CA PHE A 20 -21.40 7.96 24.86
C PHE A 20 -22.07 8.13 23.51
N THR A 21 -21.85 9.29 22.89
CA THR A 21 -22.15 9.47 21.47
C THR A 21 -21.46 8.34 20.73
N SER A 22 -22.24 7.41 20.18
CA SER A 22 -21.74 6.62 19.07
C SER A 22 -21.16 7.63 18.08
N SER A 23 -19.91 7.44 17.68
CA SER A 23 -19.46 8.04 16.43
C SER A 23 -20.48 7.58 15.39
N GLN A 24 -21.45 8.44 15.04
CA GLN A 24 -22.49 8.08 14.10
C GLN A 24 -21.78 7.69 12.81
N LEU A 25 -21.76 6.39 12.53
CA LEU A 25 -21.33 5.86 11.26
C LEU A 25 -22.22 6.52 10.21
N LYS A 26 -21.64 7.38 9.40
CA LYS A 26 -22.32 8.06 8.31
C LYS A 26 -21.88 7.39 7.03
N GLU A 27 -22.78 6.57 6.50
CA GLU A 27 -22.65 5.94 5.19
C GLU A 27 -23.03 6.95 4.11
N CYS A 28 -22.20 7.02 3.08
CA CYS A 28 -22.40 7.86 1.90
C CYS A 28 -22.36 6.98 0.66
N VAL A 29 -23.31 7.19 -0.25
CA VAL A 29 -23.45 6.35 -1.45
C VAL A 29 -23.30 7.22 -2.70
N CYS A 30 -22.45 6.79 -3.62
CA CYS A 30 -22.23 7.41 -4.91
C CYS A 30 -21.67 6.39 -5.90
N ALA A 31 -22.11 6.37 -7.16
CA ALA A 31 -21.46 5.51 -8.15
C ALA A 31 -20.00 5.97 -8.39
N LEU A 32 -19.84 7.22 -8.80
CA LEU A 32 -18.55 7.92 -8.83
C LEU A 32 -18.69 9.17 -7.97
N CYS A 33 -17.93 9.21 -6.88
CA CYS A 33 -18.03 10.21 -5.84
C CYS A 33 -17.32 11.50 -6.27
N ARG A 34 -18.11 12.52 -6.63
CA ARG A 34 -17.58 13.88 -6.80
C ARG A 34 -17.40 14.54 -5.43
N ILE A 35 -16.17 14.90 -5.10
CA ILE A 35 -15.78 15.36 -3.76
C ILE A 35 -16.54 16.64 -3.33
N ASP A 36 -16.82 17.55 -4.26
CA ASP A 36 -17.58 18.78 -4.04
C ASP A 36 -19.01 18.52 -3.55
N THR A 37 -19.64 17.47 -4.06
CA THR A 37 -21.03 17.09 -3.74
C THR A 37 -21.17 16.02 -2.66
N LEU A 38 -20.06 15.39 -2.25
CA LEU A 38 -20.07 14.33 -1.24
C LEU A 38 -20.65 14.88 0.09
N PRO A 39 -21.54 14.16 0.80
CA PRO A 39 -22.03 14.62 2.08
C PRO A 39 -20.89 14.84 3.09
N ASP A 40 -21.05 15.77 4.02
CA ASP A 40 -20.03 16.02 5.02
C ASP A 40 -19.95 14.87 6.04
N ASN A 41 -18.76 14.64 6.61
CA ASN A 41 -18.53 13.68 7.69
C ASN A 41 -18.84 12.21 7.33
N CYS A 42 -18.71 11.80 6.06
CA CYS A 42 -18.77 10.38 5.71
C CYS A 42 -17.70 9.60 6.46
N THR A 43 -18.09 8.52 7.11
CA THR A 43 -17.16 7.54 7.72
C THR A 43 -17.07 6.28 6.88
N GLU A 44 -18.12 5.96 6.14
CA GLU A 44 -18.12 4.91 5.13
C GLU A 44 -18.58 5.47 3.80
N ILE A 45 -17.95 5.03 2.71
CA ILE A 45 -18.37 5.36 1.34
C ILE A 45 -18.60 4.05 0.60
N ASP A 46 -19.81 3.90 0.04
CA ASP A 46 -20.10 2.91 -1.01
C ASP A 46 -20.07 3.63 -2.35
N GLY A 47 -18.96 3.47 -3.06
CA GLY A 47 -18.68 4.21 -4.26
C GLY A 47 -17.22 4.26 -4.67
N HIS A 48 -16.98 4.87 -5.82
CA HIS A 48 -15.63 5.06 -6.37
C HIS A 48 -15.11 6.47 -6.12
N ILE A 49 -13.88 6.59 -5.62
CA ILE A 49 -13.20 7.88 -5.43
C ILE A 49 -12.10 8.03 -6.47
N GLN A 50 -12.12 9.14 -7.22
CA GLN A 50 -11.08 9.48 -8.20
C GLN A 50 -10.58 10.90 -7.93
N ILE A 51 -9.26 11.09 -7.89
CA ILE A 51 -8.64 12.39 -7.67
C ILE A 51 -7.52 12.60 -8.69
N GLY A 52 -7.51 13.78 -9.33
CA GLY A 52 -6.47 14.20 -10.28
C GLY A 52 -6.66 13.77 -11.74
N LEU A 53 -7.75 13.06 -12.07
CA LEU A 53 -8.18 12.78 -13.45
C LEU A 53 -9.24 13.75 -13.98
N GLU A 54 -9.76 14.61 -13.11
CA GLU A 54 -10.79 15.60 -13.44
C GLU A 54 -10.18 16.80 -14.19
N SER A 55 -10.99 17.51 -14.97
CA SER A 55 -10.55 18.72 -15.67
C SER A 55 -10.10 19.83 -14.72
N GLU A 56 -10.72 19.88 -13.53
CA GLU A 56 -10.38 20.81 -12.45
C GLU A 56 -10.41 20.03 -11.14
N MET A 57 -9.28 20.01 -10.42
CA MET A 57 -9.18 19.30 -9.15
C MET A 57 -9.78 20.14 -8.03
N PRO A 58 -10.60 19.56 -7.13
CA PRO A 58 -11.06 20.26 -5.93
C PRO A 58 -9.90 20.78 -5.08
N PRO A 59 -10.05 21.93 -4.41
CA PRO A 59 -9.04 22.43 -3.48
C PRO A 59 -8.69 21.38 -2.41
N PHE A 60 -7.42 21.33 -2.00
CA PHE A 60 -6.94 20.35 -1.03
C PHE A 60 -7.74 20.38 0.28
N GLU A 61 -8.10 21.58 0.75
CA GLU A 61 -8.86 21.79 1.98
C GLU A 61 -10.25 21.16 1.90
N LEU A 62 -10.86 21.15 0.70
CA LEU A 62 -12.15 20.51 0.48
C LEU A 62 -12.02 18.98 0.48
N ILE A 63 -10.99 18.44 -0.19
CA ILE A 63 -10.68 17.00 -0.17
C ILE A 63 -10.45 16.53 1.26
N GLU A 64 -9.61 17.24 2.00
CA GLU A 64 -9.32 16.94 3.40
C GLU A 64 -10.59 17.01 4.24
N PHE A 65 -11.38 18.08 4.13
CA PHE A 65 -12.60 18.24 4.90
C PHE A 65 -13.60 17.08 4.67
N LYS A 66 -13.76 16.64 3.43
CA LYS A 66 -14.71 15.58 3.04
C LYS A 66 -14.23 14.19 3.43
N LEU A 67 -12.94 13.90 3.30
CA LEU A 67 -12.40 12.55 3.44
C LEU A 67 -11.69 12.26 4.76
N LYS A 68 -11.38 13.27 5.59
CA LYS A 68 -10.64 13.07 6.86
C LYS A 68 -11.25 12.08 7.85
N LYS A 69 -12.56 11.79 7.75
CA LYS A 69 -13.26 10.84 8.63
C LYS A 69 -13.48 9.47 7.99
N LEU A 70 -13.12 9.31 6.72
CA LEU A 70 -13.34 8.08 5.98
C LEU A 70 -12.54 6.94 6.64
N ALA A 71 -13.26 5.92 7.10
CA ALA A 71 -12.71 4.72 7.70
C ALA A 71 -12.86 3.50 6.81
N LYS A 72 -13.91 3.46 5.97
CA LYS A 72 -14.18 2.33 5.08
C LYS A 72 -14.63 2.79 3.70
N LEU A 73 -14.06 2.17 2.67
CA LEU A 73 -14.44 2.37 1.28
C LEU A 73 -14.86 1.04 0.67
N THR A 74 -16.10 0.95 0.20
CA THR A 74 -16.57 -0.14 -0.67
C THR A 74 -16.57 0.38 -2.10
N GLY A 75 -15.61 -0.05 -2.91
CA GLY A 75 -15.38 0.47 -4.26
C GLY A 75 -13.90 0.49 -4.60
N CYS A 76 -13.42 1.61 -5.13
CA CYS A 76 -12.02 1.79 -5.51
C CYS A 76 -11.56 3.20 -5.15
N LEU A 77 -10.26 3.34 -4.91
CA LEU A 77 -9.59 4.62 -4.76
C LEU A 77 -8.55 4.79 -5.85
N LEU A 78 -8.71 5.83 -6.68
CA LEU A 78 -7.72 6.20 -7.67
C LEU A 78 -7.25 7.63 -7.40
N ILE A 79 -5.93 7.80 -7.27
CA ILE A 79 -5.28 9.10 -7.17
C ILE A 79 -4.17 9.13 -8.21
N ALA A 80 -4.38 9.90 -9.27
CA ALA A 80 -3.41 9.97 -10.35
C ALA A 80 -3.28 11.37 -10.95
N ASN A 81 -2.07 11.70 -11.41
CA ASN A 81 -1.73 13.02 -11.98
C ASN A 81 -2.14 14.20 -11.08
N SER A 82 -2.15 14.02 -9.75
CA SER A 82 -2.58 15.05 -8.80
C SER A 82 -1.43 15.95 -8.35
N GLY A 83 -1.77 17.15 -7.91
CA GLY A 83 -0.85 18.07 -7.23
C GLY A 83 -0.65 17.77 -5.73
N LEU A 84 -1.16 16.64 -5.24
CA LEU A 84 -1.11 16.28 -3.82
C LEU A 84 0.31 15.96 -3.38
N THR A 85 0.69 16.48 -2.22
CA THR A 85 1.98 16.17 -1.58
C THR A 85 1.87 15.06 -0.53
N SER A 86 0.66 14.77 -0.07
CA SER A 86 0.37 13.84 1.03
C SER A 86 -1.04 13.28 0.92
N LEU A 87 -1.25 12.03 1.36
CA LEU A 87 -2.58 11.43 1.54
C LEU A 87 -3.04 11.40 3.01
N LYS A 88 -2.53 12.28 3.87
CA LYS A 88 -2.89 12.36 5.30
C LYS A 88 -4.40 12.47 5.55
N PHE A 89 -5.16 13.01 4.61
CA PHE A 89 -6.63 13.04 4.68
C PHE A 89 -7.27 11.63 4.69
N LEU A 90 -6.53 10.58 4.34
CA LEU A 90 -6.95 9.18 4.43
C LEU A 90 -6.36 8.46 5.65
N SER A 91 -5.78 9.17 6.61
CA SER A 91 -5.13 8.55 7.79
C SER A 91 -6.07 7.73 8.69
N ASN A 92 -7.38 7.89 8.53
CA ASN A 92 -8.39 7.08 9.23
C ASN A 92 -8.88 5.88 8.42
N LEU A 93 -8.48 5.73 7.16
CA LEU A 93 -8.92 4.64 6.29
C LEU A 93 -8.35 3.30 6.79
N ARG A 94 -9.24 2.39 7.16
CA ARG A 94 -8.93 1.07 7.71
C ARG A 94 -9.22 -0.05 6.71
N THR A 95 -10.32 0.07 5.98
CA THR A 95 -10.81 -1.01 5.12
C THR A 95 -11.12 -0.50 3.73
N VAL A 96 -10.61 -1.20 2.72
CA VAL A 96 -11.03 -1.03 1.33
C VAL A 96 -11.56 -2.36 0.81
N ILE A 97 -12.83 -2.41 0.45
CA ILE A 97 -13.47 -3.57 -0.16
C ILE A 97 -13.65 -3.26 -1.64
N TYR A 98 -12.92 -3.97 -2.50
CA TYR A 98 -13.06 -3.80 -3.93
C TYR A 98 -14.48 -4.17 -4.37
N ALA A 99 -15.10 -3.30 -5.16
CA ALA A 99 -16.38 -3.59 -5.80
C ALA A 99 -16.36 -3.05 -7.23
N GLN A 100 -16.86 -3.83 -8.20
CA GLN A 100 -17.14 -3.38 -9.57
C GLN A 100 -18.55 -2.75 -9.66
N THR A 101 -18.95 -1.96 -8.66
CA THR A 101 -20.30 -1.43 -8.55
C THR A 101 -20.46 -0.13 -9.33
N GLY A 102 -21.10 -0.18 -10.49
CA GLY A 102 -21.50 1.00 -11.25
C GLY A 102 -20.63 1.29 -12.47
N ASN A 103 -21.07 2.24 -13.30
CA ASN A 103 -20.47 2.56 -14.60
C ASN A 103 -19.17 3.39 -14.48
N SER A 104 -18.32 3.13 -13.49
CA SER A 104 -16.99 3.76 -13.45
C SER A 104 -16.08 3.04 -14.43
N GLU A 105 -16.05 3.54 -15.66
CA GLU A 105 -15.12 3.07 -16.69
C GLU A 105 -13.69 3.09 -16.15
N THR A 106 -13.28 4.09 -15.36
CA THR A 106 -11.89 4.20 -14.90
C THR A 106 -11.48 3.14 -13.87
N CYS A 107 -12.30 2.84 -12.86
CA CYS A 107 -11.94 1.79 -11.91
C CYS A 107 -12.04 0.39 -12.52
N SER A 108 -12.97 0.21 -13.45
CA SER A 108 -13.06 -1.00 -14.27
C SER A 108 -11.85 -1.17 -15.21
N VAL A 109 -11.28 -0.07 -15.71
CA VAL A 109 -10.12 -0.08 -16.64
C VAL A 109 -8.82 -0.47 -15.93
N TYR A 110 -8.59 -0.01 -14.69
CA TYR A 110 -7.38 -0.38 -13.95
C TYR A 110 -7.52 -1.64 -13.12
N GLY A 111 -8.75 -2.00 -12.72
CA GLY A 111 -9.04 -3.24 -12.00
C GLY A 111 -8.47 -3.30 -10.58
N ASN A 112 -7.95 -2.21 -10.00
CA ASN A 112 -7.30 -2.23 -8.68
C ASN A 112 -8.19 -1.66 -7.58
N ALA A 113 -8.01 -2.12 -6.34
CA ALA A 113 -8.72 -1.54 -5.19
C ALA A 113 -8.18 -0.14 -4.84
N ILE A 114 -6.86 0.01 -4.77
CA ILE A 114 -6.19 1.32 -4.62
C ILE A 114 -5.16 1.51 -5.73
N THR A 115 -5.23 2.62 -6.47
CA THR A 115 -4.27 3.04 -7.49
C THR A 115 -3.67 4.40 -7.17
N LEU A 116 -2.35 4.46 -7.01
CA LEU A 116 -1.57 5.69 -6.86
C LEU A 116 -0.59 5.81 -8.02
N ALA A 117 -0.88 6.66 -9.00
CA ALA A 117 -0.10 6.70 -10.24
C ALA A 117 0.29 8.10 -10.69
N LYS A 118 1.53 8.30 -11.13
CA LYS A 118 1.96 9.56 -11.78
C LYS A 118 1.80 10.82 -10.91
N ASN A 119 1.91 10.70 -9.59
CA ASN A 119 1.86 11.85 -8.69
C ASN A 119 3.28 12.33 -8.38
N ASN A 120 3.78 13.27 -9.20
CA ASN A 120 5.17 13.74 -9.12
C ASN A 120 5.52 14.46 -7.81
N LEU A 121 4.51 15.04 -7.15
CA LEU A 121 4.67 15.80 -5.91
C LEU A 121 4.34 15.00 -4.65
N LEU A 122 3.77 13.79 -4.78
CA LEU A 122 3.35 12.98 -3.64
C LEU A 122 4.57 12.44 -2.91
N ARG A 123 4.66 12.73 -1.60
CA ARG A 123 5.81 12.37 -0.76
C ARG A 123 5.50 11.34 0.31
N ARG A 124 4.27 11.30 0.81
CA ARG A 124 3.87 10.46 1.95
C ARG A 124 2.43 9.96 1.82
N LEU A 125 2.18 8.71 2.21
CA LEU A 125 0.83 8.11 2.17
C LEU A 125 0.07 8.32 3.49
N TYR A 126 0.71 8.07 4.64
CA TYR A 126 0.04 8.11 5.95
C TYR A 126 -1.12 7.11 6.05
N LEU A 127 -0.94 5.91 5.47
CA LEU A 127 -1.93 4.83 5.51
C LEU A 127 -1.65 3.84 6.66
N ASP A 128 -1.10 4.35 7.77
CA ASP A 128 -0.72 3.58 8.96
C ASP A 128 -1.88 2.87 9.67
N SER A 129 -3.12 3.31 9.40
CA SER A 129 -4.35 2.75 9.95
C SER A 129 -4.98 1.69 9.04
N LEU A 130 -4.43 1.45 7.85
CA LEU A 130 -4.99 0.49 6.92
C LEU A 130 -4.82 -0.93 7.48
N GLU A 131 -5.92 -1.65 7.61
CA GLU A 131 -5.99 -2.99 8.20
C GLU A 131 -6.26 -4.05 7.12
N GLU A 132 -7.11 -3.72 6.14
CA GLU A 132 -7.57 -4.68 5.15
C GLU A 132 -7.83 -4.05 3.78
N ILE A 133 -7.38 -4.75 2.73
CA ILE A 133 -7.84 -4.54 1.36
C ILE A 133 -8.41 -5.86 0.84
N ASP A 134 -9.73 -5.94 0.75
CA ASP A 134 -10.45 -7.11 0.22
C ASP A 134 -10.57 -7.01 -1.30
N VAL A 135 -9.88 -7.90 -2.01
CA VAL A 135 -9.88 -8.02 -3.48
C VAL A 135 -10.61 -9.26 -3.99
N THR A 136 -11.34 -9.98 -3.12
CA THR A 136 -12.02 -11.25 -3.46
C THR A 136 -12.99 -11.12 -4.64
N ARG A 137 -13.45 -9.89 -4.93
CA ARG A 137 -14.34 -9.56 -6.05
C ARG A 137 -13.60 -9.31 -7.38
N GLY A 138 -12.37 -9.82 -7.51
CA GLY A 138 -11.65 -9.88 -8.77
C GLY A 138 -10.84 -8.64 -9.11
N ALA A 139 -10.27 -7.95 -8.12
CA ALA A 139 -9.31 -6.88 -8.39
C ALA A 139 -7.99 -7.48 -8.92
N ASP A 140 -7.36 -6.83 -9.90
CA ASP A 140 -6.02 -7.15 -10.41
C ASP A 140 -4.97 -6.97 -9.31
N TYR A 141 -4.95 -5.80 -8.66
CA TYR A 141 -4.10 -5.51 -7.50
C TYR A 141 -4.92 -4.96 -6.33
N GLY A 142 -4.54 -5.30 -5.10
CA GLY A 142 -5.07 -4.63 -3.90
C GLY A 142 -4.53 -3.21 -3.78
N LEU A 143 -3.22 -3.07 -3.96
CA LEU A 143 -2.55 -1.77 -3.94
C LEU A 143 -1.57 -1.70 -5.10
N TYR A 144 -1.79 -0.72 -5.99
CA TYR A 144 -0.96 -0.45 -7.14
C TYR A 144 -0.35 0.95 -7.03
N ILE A 145 0.97 1.02 -6.88
CA ILE A 145 1.73 2.27 -6.76
C ILE A 145 2.76 2.30 -7.88
N SER A 146 2.69 3.31 -8.75
CA SER A 146 3.62 3.41 -9.88
C SER A 146 3.88 4.86 -10.29
N LEU A 147 5.10 5.16 -10.71
CA LEU A 147 5.48 6.49 -11.22
C LEU A 147 5.21 7.64 -10.21
N ASN A 148 5.57 7.45 -8.95
CA ASN A 148 5.51 8.51 -7.92
C ASN A 148 6.95 8.81 -7.45
N PRO A 149 7.76 9.55 -8.22
CA PRO A 149 9.21 9.65 -8.01
C PRO A 149 9.63 10.27 -6.66
N SER A 150 8.80 11.16 -6.11
CA SER A 150 9.06 11.80 -4.81
C SER A 150 8.51 11.02 -3.61
N LEU A 151 7.81 9.91 -3.85
CA LEU A 151 7.16 9.14 -2.80
C LEU A 151 8.19 8.30 -2.06
N CYS A 152 8.16 8.37 -0.73
CA CYS A 152 8.75 7.36 0.13
C CYS A 152 7.65 6.69 0.97
N ILE A 153 7.84 5.43 1.30
CA ILE A 153 6.94 4.61 2.11
C ILE A 153 7.67 4.22 3.39
N THR A 154 7.04 4.34 4.55
CA THR A 154 7.67 3.94 5.82
C THR A 154 7.76 2.42 5.94
N GLU A 155 8.72 1.89 6.71
CA GLU A 155 8.80 0.44 6.96
C GLU A 155 7.49 -0.12 7.55
N LYS A 156 6.80 0.65 8.40
CA LYS A 156 5.49 0.28 8.96
C LYS A 156 4.42 0.11 7.87
N GLU A 157 4.32 1.05 6.94
CA GLU A 157 3.40 0.96 5.81
C GLU A 157 3.75 -0.23 4.90
N VAL A 158 5.04 -0.51 4.68
CA VAL A 158 5.48 -1.68 3.92
C VAL A 158 5.00 -2.99 4.55
N GLU A 159 5.11 -3.15 5.87
CA GLU A 159 4.60 -4.35 6.57
C GLU A 159 3.08 -4.53 6.39
N ILE A 160 2.33 -3.42 6.42
CA ILE A 160 0.88 -3.44 6.14
C ILE A 160 0.62 -3.87 4.70
N PHE A 161 1.35 -3.29 3.74
CA PHE A 161 1.14 -3.56 2.31
C PHE A 161 1.57 -4.96 1.91
N PHE A 162 2.54 -5.58 2.59
CA PHE A 162 2.89 -6.99 2.35
C PHE A 162 1.75 -7.95 2.73
N ASN A 163 0.91 -7.58 3.69
CA ASN A 163 -0.28 -8.36 4.04
C ASN A 163 -1.46 -8.11 3.09
N THR A 164 -1.35 -7.11 2.20
CA THR A 164 -2.34 -6.88 1.16
C THR A 164 -2.20 -7.91 0.04
N SER A 165 -3.33 -8.47 -0.38
CA SER A 165 -3.36 -9.32 -1.57
C SER A 165 -2.94 -8.51 -2.80
N ARG A 166 -1.89 -8.97 -3.48
CA ARG A 166 -1.42 -8.40 -4.76
C ARG A 166 -0.99 -6.94 -4.63
N PHE A 167 0.05 -6.70 -3.83
CA PHE A 167 0.71 -5.39 -3.74
C PHE A 167 1.76 -5.22 -4.84
N TYR A 168 1.72 -4.09 -5.53
CA TYR A 168 2.67 -3.72 -6.58
C TYR A 168 3.18 -2.30 -6.35
N ALA A 169 4.49 -2.18 -6.07
CA ALA A 169 5.18 -0.90 -5.92
C ALA A 169 6.65 -1.02 -6.39
N PRO A 170 6.89 -1.08 -7.72
CA PRO A 170 8.25 -1.10 -8.24
C PRO A 170 9.00 0.19 -7.85
N HIS A 171 10.31 0.07 -7.62
CA HIS A 171 11.19 1.20 -7.29
C HIS A 171 10.70 2.00 -6.07
N MET A 172 10.18 1.31 -5.05
CA MET A 172 9.74 1.92 -3.80
C MET A 172 10.94 2.48 -3.02
N ASN A 173 10.85 3.75 -2.65
CA ASN A 173 11.79 4.37 -1.70
C ASN A 173 11.27 4.19 -0.27
N ILE A 174 12.18 3.93 0.67
CA ILE A 174 11.82 3.82 2.09
C ILE A 174 12.12 5.13 2.81
N CYS A 175 11.15 5.64 3.59
CA CYS A 175 11.37 6.81 4.44
C CYS A 175 12.18 6.39 5.68
N ASP A 176 13.24 7.13 6.00
CA ASP A 176 14.02 6.99 7.24
C ASP A 176 14.34 5.52 7.59
N PRO A 177 14.95 4.76 6.67
CA PRO A 177 15.08 3.32 6.82
C PRO A 177 15.95 2.93 8.03
N THR A 178 15.57 1.86 8.73
CA THR A 178 16.37 1.30 9.83
C THR A 178 17.40 0.29 9.33
N ARG A 179 17.27 -0.13 8.07
CA ARG A 179 18.15 -1.06 7.35
C ARG A 179 18.77 -0.41 6.13
N MET A 180 19.85 -1.01 5.63
CA MET A 180 20.40 -0.65 4.33
C MET A 180 19.57 -1.27 3.20
N TYR A 181 18.69 -0.46 2.61
CA TYR A 181 17.95 -0.82 1.39
C TYR A 181 18.79 -0.56 0.16
N CYS A 182 18.99 -1.58 -0.65
CA CYS A 182 19.67 -1.46 -1.93
C CYS A 182 18.63 -1.50 -3.03
N ALA A 183 18.65 -0.47 -3.86
CA ALA A 183 17.82 -0.33 -5.03
C ALA A 183 18.69 -0.19 -6.29
N LEU A 184 18.10 -0.56 -7.42
CA LEU A 184 18.71 -0.37 -8.73
C LEU A 184 18.13 0.91 -9.35
N ASP A 185 19.01 1.74 -9.92
CA ASP A 185 18.62 3.01 -10.56
C ASP A 185 17.81 2.80 -11.85
N THR A 186 17.88 1.61 -12.44
CA THR A 186 17.20 1.23 -13.69
C THR A 186 16.34 -0.02 -13.49
N GLN A 187 15.39 -0.26 -14.40
CA GLN A 187 14.72 -1.56 -14.48
C GLN A 187 15.76 -2.65 -14.72
N GLY A 188 15.94 -3.52 -13.74
CA GLY A 188 16.96 -4.56 -13.74
C GLY A 188 16.78 -5.49 -12.56
N PHE A 189 17.71 -6.43 -12.42
CA PHE A 189 17.72 -7.40 -11.34
C PHE A 189 19.08 -7.38 -10.64
N PHE A 190 19.09 -7.73 -9.36
CA PHE A 190 20.35 -7.99 -8.68
C PHE A 190 21.02 -9.22 -9.29
N ASP A 191 22.35 -9.19 -9.39
CA ASP A 191 23.18 -10.30 -9.84
C ASP A 191 24.42 -10.44 -8.94
N ASP A 192 25.35 -11.30 -9.33
CA ASP A 192 26.58 -11.52 -8.58
C ASP A 192 27.60 -10.38 -8.64
N THR A 193 27.29 -9.27 -9.32
CA THR A 193 28.18 -8.14 -9.52
C THR A 193 27.66 -6.85 -8.89
N ASN A 194 26.34 -6.66 -8.81
CA ASN A 194 25.74 -5.36 -8.52
C ASN A 194 25.14 -5.19 -7.09
N ILE A 195 25.22 -6.22 -6.24
CA ILE A 195 24.86 -6.07 -4.81
C ILE A 195 25.95 -5.23 -4.12
N GLN A 196 25.53 -4.24 -3.32
CA GLN A 196 26.44 -3.41 -2.51
C GLN A 196 26.83 -4.13 -1.21
N GLU A 197 28.03 -3.87 -0.70
CA GLU A 197 28.44 -4.39 0.62
C GLU A 197 27.57 -3.80 1.74
N GLY A 198 27.27 -4.61 2.77
CA GLY A 198 26.42 -4.21 3.89
C GLY A 198 24.93 -4.13 3.57
N CYS A 199 24.53 -4.48 2.34
CA CYS A 199 23.13 -4.52 1.95
C CYS A 199 22.32 -5.46 2.86
N GLN A 200 21.17 -4.98 3.35
CA GLN A 200 20.29 -5.76 4.21
C GLN A 200 18.96 -6.08 3.53
N VAL A 201 18.50 -5.23 2.62
CA VAL A 201 17.25 -5.45 1.88
C VAL A 201 17.48 -5.19 0.40
N LEU A 202 17.26 -6.21 -0.43
CA LEU A 202 17.19 -6.02 -1.89
C LEU A 202 15.78 -5.57 -2.26
N THR A 203 15.62 -4.44 -2.94
CA THR A 203 14.30 -3.95 -3.37
C THR A 203 13.77 -4.59 -4.65
N ASP A 204 14.50 -5.55 -5.23
CA ASP A 204 14.13 -6.29 -6.45
C ASP A 204 14.68 -7.73 -6.40
N SER A 205 14.41 -8.50 -7.44
CA SER A 205 14.79 -9.91 -7.56
C SER A 205 16.30 -10.09 -7.74
N LEU A 206 16.84 -11.17 -7.19
CA LEU A 206 18.18 -11.68 -7.46
C LEU A 206 18.11 -12.71 -8.58
N VAL A 207 18.80 -12.47 -9.69
CA VAL A 207 18.86 -13.33 -10.86
C VAL A 207 20.31 -13.75 -11.13
N LEU A 208 20.59 -15.02 -10.90
CA LEU A 208 21.88 -15.66 -11.17
C LEU A 208 21.74 -16.50 -12.44
N ASN A 209 22.17 -15.97 -13.58
CA ASN A 209 22.12 -16.65 -14.88
C ASN A 209 23.53 -16.81 -15.46
N GLY A 210 24.00 -18.05 -15.59
CA GLY A 210 25.35 -18.31 -16.13
C GLY A 210 26.48 -18.17 -15.10
N SER A 211 26.16 -17.92 -13.82
CA SER A 211 27.16 -17.79 -12.75
C SER A 211 27.99 -19.08 -12.60
N THR A 212 29.31 -18.93 -12.46
CA THR A 212 30.24 -20.07 -12.37
C THR A 212 30.55 -20.41 -10.90
N PRO A 213 31.14 -21.59 -10.57
CA PRO A 213 31.27 -22.07 -9.19
C PRO A 213 32.15 -21.19 -8.30
N ASN A 214 32.92 -20.28 -8.91
CA ASN A 214 33.79 -19.31 -8.26
C ASN A 214 33.10 -17.94 -8.12
N THR A 215 31.81 -17.87 -7.80
CA THR A 215 31.28 -16.61 -7.25
C THR A 215 32.09 -16.32 -6.00
N SER A 216 32.94 -15.31 -6.09
CA SER A 216 34.05 -15.06 -5.17
C SER A 216 33.57 -15.01 -3.72
N GLU A 217 34.49 -15.20 -2.77
CA GLU A 217 34.25 -14.92 -1.34
C GLU A 217 33.52 -13.57 -1.15
N GLN A 218 33.81 -12.59 -2.02
CA GLN A 218 33.14 -11.29 -2.07
C GLN A 218 31.64 -11.36 -2.41
N PHE A 219 31.21 -12.22 -3.34
CA PHE A 219 29.77 -12.41 -3.59
C PHE A 219 29.08 -13.02 -2.36
N GLN A 220 29.65 -14.08 -1.79
CA GLN A 220 29.09 -14.68 -0.57
C GLN A 220 29.05 -13.69 0.59
N ASN A 221 30.07 -12.84 0.75
CA ASN A 221 30.09 -11.79 1.76
C ASN A 221 28.92 -10.81 1.60
N ARG A 222 28.57 -10.44 0.36
CA ARG A 222 27.42 -9.59 0.09
C ARG A 222 26.08 -10.24 0.41
N LEU A 223 25.98 -11.57 0.37
CA LEU A 223 24.77 -12.29 0.76
C LEU A 223 24.62 -12.45 2.28
N ASN A 224 25.71 -12.33 3.04
CA ASN A 224 25.71 -12.60 4.48
C ASN A 224 24.85 -11.62 5.28
N ASP A 225 24.68 -10.40 4.78
CA ASP A 225 23.92 -9.34 5.45
C ASP A 225 22.48 -9.23 4.96
N ILE A 226 22.12 -9.90 3.86
CA ILE A 226 20.76 -9.85 3.30
C ILE A 226 19.77 -10.52 4.25
N GLU A 227 18.84 -9.72 4.74
CA GLU A 227 17.74 -10.10 5.62
C GLU A 227 16.42 -10.29 4.88
N GLN A 228 16.20 -9.49 3.83
CA GLN A 228 14.96 -9.48 3.07
C GLN A 228 15.21 -9.30 1.57
N ILE A 229 14.39 -9.96 0.75
CA ILE A 229 14.40 -9.78 -0.70
C ILE A 229 12.99 -9.43 -1.16
N PHE A 230 12.85 -8.25 -1.73
CA PHE A 230 11.61 -7.72 -2.27
C PHE A 230 11.48 -8.09 -3.75
N GLY A 231 11.51 -9.38 -4.03
CA GLY A 231 11.36 -9.94 -5.36
C GLY A 231 11.45 -11.46 -5.31
N SER A 232 12.10 -12.03 -6.31
CA SER A 232 12.38 -13.47 -6.40
C SER A 232 13.87 -13.76 -6.31
N ILE A 233 14.22 -14.99 -5.96
CA ILE A 233 15.55 -15.55 -6.22
C ILE A 233 15.42 -16.49 -7.41
N ILE A 234 16.16 -16.23 -8.47
CA ILE A 234 16.11 -16.97 -9.73
C ILE A 234 17.52 -17.44 -10.05
N VAL A 235 17.68 -18.76 -10.21
CA VAL A 235 18.98 -19.39 -10.41
C VAL A 235 18.90 -20.30 -11.63
N LEU A 236 19.61 -19.93 -12.70
CA LEU A 236 19.51 -20.54 -14.02
C LEU A 236 20.90 -20.73 -14.63
N ASN A 237 21.07 -21.80 -15.41
CA ASN A 237 22.30 -22.05 -16.20
C ASN A 237 23.62 -21.90 -15.43
N THR A 238 23.59 -22.16 -14.12
CA THR A 238 24.71 -21.92 -13.21
C THR A 238 25.42 -23.22 -12.86
N LYS A 239 26.68 -23.12 -12.46
CA LYS A 239 27.44 -24.24 -11.87
C LYS A 239 27.55 -24.14 -10.34
N LEU A 240 26.82 -23.22 -9.72
CA LEU A 240 26.76 -23.08 -8.26
C LEU A 240 26.18 -24.35 -7.62
N THR A 241 26.85 -24.83 -6.58
CA THR A 241 26.39 -25.98 -5.78
C THR A 241 25.76 -25.56 -4.46
N SER A 242 25.98 -24.31 -4.04
CA SER A 242 25.44 -23.76 -2.80
C SER A 242 25.23 -22.25 -2.94
N LEU A 243 24.15 -21.77 -2.35
CA LEU A 243 23.84 -20.35 -2.18
C LEU A 243 23.36 -20.19 -0.73
N LYS A 244 24.04 -19.37 0.06
CA LYS A 244 23.75 -19.24 1.50
C LYS A 244 23.36 -17.81 1.83
N PHE A 245 22.22 -17.68 2.51
CA PHE A 245 21.75 -16.44 3.09
C PHE A 245 21.55 -16.63 4.60
N PRO A 246 22.60 -16.45 5.42
CA PRO A 246 22.55 -16.72 6.86
C PRO A 246 21.50 -15.90 7.62
N LYS A 247 21.18 -14.69 7.15
CA LYS A 247 20.25 -13.76 7.82
C LYS A 247 18.89 -13.62 7.13
N LEU A 248 18.70 -14.22 5.95
CA LEU A 248 17.48 -14.05 5.16
C LEU A 248 16.31 -14.71 5.88
N TRP A 249 15.31 -13.91 6.23
CA TRP A 249 14.10 -14.37 6.90
C TRP A 249 12.82 -14.05 6.13
N ARG A 250 12.91 -13.26 5.04
CA ARG A 250 11.77 -12.93 4.18
C ARG A 250 12.14 -12.83 2.71
N ILE A 251 11.31 -13.45 1.86
CA ILE A 251 11.24 -13.18 0.43
C ILE A 251 9.80 -12.77 0.13
N TYR A 252 9.61 -11.61 -0.51
CA TYR A 252 8.30 -11.12 -0.91
C TYR A 252 8.28 -10.84 -2.41
N ASN A 253 7.41 -11.53 -3.15
CA ASN A 253 7.31 -11.39 -4.59
C ASN A 253 6.16 -10.47 -5.00
N PHE A 254 6.49 -9.28 -5.51
CA PHE A 254 5.53 -8.28 -6.04
C PHE A 254 5.05 -8.57 -7.47
N GLN A 255 5.71 -9.48 -8.19
CA GLN A 255 5.48 -9.71 -9.61
C GLN A 255 4.51 -10.88 -9.81
N GLN A 256 3.23 -10.55 -10.07
CA GLN A 256 2.23 -11.55 -10.42
C GLN A 256 2.28 -12.02 -11.88
N ARG A 257 2.88 -11.24 -12.79
CA ARG A 257 3.04 -11.64 -14.19
C ARG A 257 4.46 -12.13 -14.40
N SER A 258 4.56 -13.32 -14.99
CA SER A 258 5.80 -13.99 -15.34
C SER A 258 6.82 -13.02 -15.91
N ILE A 259 8.07 -13.13 -15.46
CA ILE A 259 9.22 -12.54 -16.14
C ILE A 259 9.21 -13.11 -17.55
N SER A 260 8.68 -12.34 -18.50
CA SER A 260 8.77 -12.68 -19.91
C SER A 260 10.21 -12.45 -20.31
N TRP A 261 10.99 -13.52 -20.42
CA TRP A 261 12.31 -13.48 -21.03
C TRP A 261 12.12 -13.03 -22.48
N ARG A 262 12.24 -11.74 -22.77
CA ARG A 262 12.51 -11.30 -24.14
C ARG A 262 13.95 -11.70 -24.40
N SER A 263 14.12 -12.84 -25.05
CA SER A 263 15.37 -13.22 -25.69
C SER A 263 15.73 -12.14 -26.69
N SER A 264 16.65 -11.26 -26.31
CA SER A 264 17.45 -10.46 -27.24
C SER A 264 18.45 -11.36 -27.94
#